data_AF-B0N7F1-F1
#
_entry.id   AF-B0N7F1-F1
#
_cell.length_a   1.000
_cell.length_b   1.000
_cell.length_c   1.000
_cell.angle_alpha   90.00
_cell.angle_beta   90.00
_cell.angle_gamma   90.00
#
_symmetry.space_group_name_H-M   'P 1'
#
loop_
_entity.id
_entity.type
_entity.pdbx_description
1 polymer ?
#
loop_
_entity_poly.entity_id
_entity_poly.type
_entity_poly.pdbx_seq_one_letter_code
_entity_poly.pdbx_strand_id
1 'polypeptide(L)'
;MIKIGVFGGSFDPIHRSHVRVIEESIRQLKLDKILVMPTANNPWKDSTGATKQQRLAMLEIALKRYKNVEICRYEIDQDSSKKNYTIDTIRYLKKIYPNDQLYFMMGMDQASLYHKWIAAKELSQLAQLVVFDRIGYQINDNLDKYNFIHLDLVASDDASNNIRNGALHALNPEVLKYIVNNGIYLETIVKNKMSLKRYRHTVSMAHLAKEIALANNLDGRKAYVAGMLHDIAKEMPHDEAVVIMQKNYPDYLNKPEAVWHQWLSEYVAKNEYLVDDPEILQAIRHHTTASLYMSKLDMCIYEADKYDPSRDYDSSKKIALCKKDVVAGFKGCLQDFYDFSHEKGRKIDECFFEIYNKYAKGDINE
;
A
#
# COMPACT_ATOMS: atom_id res chain seq x y z
N MET A 1 23.63 17.34 -29.62
CA MET A 1 22.67 17.94 -28.67
C MET A 1 21.66 16.86 -28.36
N ILE A 2 21.63 16.41 -27.11
CA ILE A 2 20.71 15.39 -26.63
C ILE A 2 19.37 16.08 -26.29
N LYS A 3 18.25 15.42 -26.58
CA LYS A 3 16.91 15.84 -26.15
C LYS A 3 16.54 15.14 -24.85
N ILE A 4 16.46 15.92 -23.78
CA ILE A 4 16.24 15.41 -22.42
C ILE A 4 14.87 15.88 -21.93
N GLY A 5 13.97 14.93 -21.69
CA GLY A 5 12.70 15.20 -20.99
C GLY A 5 12.93 15.36 -19.50
N VAL A 6 12.12 16.18 -18.84
CA VAL A 6 12.06 16.33 -17.39
C VAL A 6 10.60 16.23 -16.97
N PHE A 7 10.28 15.18 -16.19
CA PHE A 7 8.93 14.93 -15.69
C PHE A 7 8.91 14.99 -14.17
N GLY A 8 8.38 16.10 -13.64
CA GLY A 8 8.24 16.31 -12.21
C GLY A 8 6.92 15.75 -11.66
N GLY A 9 6.93 15.28 -10.42
CA GLY A 9 5.71 14.81 -9.75
C GLY A 9 5.95 14.31 -8.33
N SER A 10 4.88 14.16 -7.55
CA SER A 10 5.00 13.56 -6.21
C SER A 10 5.23 12.04 -6.28
N PHE A 11 4.61 11.36 -7.25
CA PHE A 11 4.68 9.90 -7.43
C PHE A 11 4.31 9.12 -6.15
N ASP A 12 3.15 9.46 -5.57
CA ASP A 12 2.65 8.92 -4.30
C ASP A 12 1.30 8.16 -4.50
N PRO A 13 1.29 6.99 -5.16
CA PRO A 13 2.42 6.28 -5.78
C PRO A 13 2.59 6.60 -7.29
N ILE A 14 3.70 6.12 -7.90
CA ILE A 14 3.78 6.01 -9.37
C ILE A 14 2.74 5.00 -9.89
N HIS A 15 2.14 5.26 -11.05
CA HIS A 15 1.07 4.43 -11.63
C HIS A 15 1.09 4.46 -13.15
N ARG A 16 0.22 3.69 -13.80
CA ARG A 16 0.20 3.49 -15.26
C ARG A 16 0.09 4.78 -16.05
N SER A 17 -0.74 5.75 -15.64
CA SER A 17 -0.83 7.04 -16.36
C SER A 17 0.49 7.82 -16.35
N HIS A 18 1.28 7.79 -15.26
CA HIS A 18 2.62 8.39 -15.24
C HIS A 18 3.56 7.71 -16.23
N VAL A 19 3.54 6.37 -16.25
CA VAL A 19 4.35 5.57 -17.18
C VAL A 19 3.97 5.88 -18.63
N ARG A 20 2.66 6.03 -18.92
CA ARG A 20 2.18 6.42 -20.24
C ARG A 20 2.67 7.81 -20.66
N VAL A 21 2.67 8.79 -19.76
CA VAL A 21 3.24 10.13 -20.04
C VAL A 21 4.72 10.00 -20.41
N ILE A 22 5.48 9.18 -19.68
CA ILE A 22 6.89 8.93 -19.94
C ILE A 22 7.10 8.32 -21.34
N GLU A 23 6.37 7.25 -21.66
CA GLU A 23 6.45 6.54 -22.95
C GLU A 23 6.06 7.44 -24.13
N GLU A 24 4.95 8.17 -24.02
CA GLU A 24 4.47 9.07 -25.07
C GLU A 24 5.40 10.27 -25.27
N SER A 25 5.98 10.81 -24.20
CA SER A 25 6.97 11.89 -24.30
C SER A 25 8.20 11.45 -25.08
N ILE A 26 8.74 10.26 -24.77
CA ILE A 26 9.88 9.69 -25.50
C ILE A 26 9.53 9.52 -26.98
N ARG A 27 8.37 8.92 -27.28
CA ARG A 27 7.93 8.60 -28.63
C ARG A 27 7.67 9.85 -29.48
N GLN A 28 6.86 10.78 -28.99
CA GLN A 28 6.36 11.93 -29.77
C GLN A 28 7.44 13.00 -29.96
N LEU A 29 8.27 13.25 -28.94
CA LEU A 29 9.33 14.28 -28.99
C LEU A 29 10.66 13.72 -29.50
N LYS A 30 10.75 12.40 -29.68
CA LYS A 30 11.98 11.66 -30.00
C LYS A 30 13.08 11.98 -28.98
N LEU A 31 12.75 11.86 -27.69
CA LEU A 31 13.70 12.10 -26.62
C LEU A 31 14.76 11.01 -26.58
N ASP A 32 16.01 11.41 -26.36
CA ASP A 32 17.10 10.46 -26.11
C ASP A 32 17.00 9.88 -24.70
N LYS A 33 16.58 10.70 -23.72
CA LYS A 33 16.26 10.26 -22.35
C LYS A 33 15.26 11.15 -21.65
N ILE A 34 14.76 10.68 -20.51
CA ILE A 34 13.87 11.40 -19.62
C ILE A 34 14.31 11.28 -18.17
N LEU A 35 14.32 12.42 -17.47
CA LEU A 35 14.59 12.53 -16.05
C LEU A 35 13.26 12.58 -15.31
N VAL A 36 12.94 11.54 -14.56
CA VAL A 36 11.79 11.50 -13.64
C VAL A 36 12.23 12.12 -12.32
N MET A 37 11.62 13.24 -11.95
CA MET A 37 12.05 14.09 -10.84
C MET A 37 10.99 14.05 -9.71
N PRO A 38 11.11 13.14 -8.74
CA PRO A 38 10.25 13.15 -7.58
C PRO A 38 10.46 14.40 -6.73
N THR A 39 9.36 15.04 -6.34
CA THR A 39 9.40 16.22 -5.46
C THR A 39 9.80 15.84 -4.03
N ALA A 40 10.50 16.72 -3.32
CA ALA A 40 10.76 16.55 -1.88
C ALA A 40 9.47 16.62 -1.07
N ASN A 41 8.60 17.56 -1.41
CA ASN A 41 7.34 17.78 -0.72
C ASN A 41 6.22 16.99 -1.38
N ASN A 42 5.46 16.26 -0.57
CA ASN A 42 4.14 15.82 -0.98
C ASN A 42 3.20 17.03 -0.83
N PRO A 43 2.51 17.50 -1.89
CA PRO A 43 1.53 18.58 -1.75
C PRO A 43 0.41 18.25 -0.77
N TRP A 44 0.19 16.96 -0.50
CA TRP A 44 -0.74 16.46 0.50
C TRP A 44 -0.06 16.42 1.87
N LYS A 45 -0.54 17.25 2.81
CA LYS A 45 0.00 17.41 4.18
C LYS A 45 -0.45 16.31 5.15
N ASP A 46 -1.16 15.29 4.66
CA ASP A 46 -1.71 14.24 5.51
C ASP A 46 -0.65 13.17 5.79
N SER A 47 -0.63 12.66 7.03
CA SER A 47 0.31 11.64 7.52
C SER A 47 0.16 10.26 6.86
N THR A 48 -0.67 10.15 5.81
CA THR A 48 -1.05 8.91 5.12
C THR A 48 -0.28 8.66 3.81
N GLY A 49 0.56 9.61 3.38
CA GLY A 49 1.40 9.49 2.18
C GLY A 49 2.65 8.62 2.38
N ALA A 50 3.22 8.12 1.29
CA ALA A 50 4.47 7.37 1.32
C ALA A 50 5.67 8.28 1.61
N THR A 51 6.66 7.73 2.33
CA THR A 51 7.92 8.42 2.61
C THR A 51 8.71 8.67 1.32
N LYS A 52 9.70 9.57 1.37
CA LYS A 52 10.61 9.81 0.24
C LYS A 52 11.26 8.51 -0.25
N GLN A 53 11.73 7.68 0.68
CA GLN A 53 12.37 6.41 0.40
C GLN A 53 11.41 5.41 -0.25
N GLN A 54 10.16 5.35 0.24
CA GLN A 54 9.13 4.49 -0.35
C GLN A 54 8.76 4.94 -1.77
N ARG A 55 8.60 6.25 -2.02
CA ARG A 55 8.33 6.79 -3.36
C ARG A 55 9.47 6.49 -4.33
N LEU A 56 10.73 6.62 -3.89
CA LEU A 56 11.91 6.23 -4.67
C LEU A 56 11.90 4.74 -5.00
N ALA A 57 11.67 3.87 -4.02
CA ALA A 57 11.60 2.43 -4.26
C ALA A 57 10.49 2.06 -5.26
N MET A 58 9.30 2.67 -5.14
CA MET A 58 8.21 2.46 -6.10
C MET A 58 8.57 2.94 -7.51
N LEU A 59 9.26 4.09 -7.63
CA LEU A 59 9.79 4.58 -8.90
C LEU A 59 10.81 3.62 -9.51
N GLU A 60 11.77 3.15 -8.72
CA GLU A 60 12.79 2.18 -9.16
C GLU A 60 12.14 0.90 -9.68
N ILE A 61 11.19 0.33 -8.94
CA ILE A 61 10.43 -0.85 -9.34
C ILE A 61 9.69 -0.62 -10.67
N ALA A 62 8.95 0.49 -10.76
CA ALA A 62 8.12 0.79 -11.93
C ALA A 62 8.96 1.07 -13.19
N LEU A 63 10.13 1.70 -13.02
CA LEU A 63 10.91 2.26 -14.12
C LEU A 63 12.12 1.40 -14.52
N LYS A 64 12.47 0.35 -13.76
CA LYS A 64 13.64 -0.53 -14.00
C LYS A 64 13.80 -1.03 -15.44
N ARG A 65 12.69 -1.27 -16.16
CA ARG A 65 12.71 -1.79 -17.53
C ARG A 65 13.00 -0.76 -18.62
N TYR A 66 12.96 0.54 -18.29
CA TYR A 66 13.07 1.62 -19.27
C TYR A 66 14.50 2.16 -19.33
N LYS A 67 15.26 1.75 -20.35
CA LYS A 67 16.69 2.11 -20.50
C LYS A 67 16.95 3.62 -20.64
N ASN A 68 16.00 4.36 -21.18
CA ASN A 68 16.14 5.79 -21.46
C ASN A 68 15.48 6.65 -20.36
N VAL A 69 15.18 6.06 -19.19
CA VAL A 69 14.55 6.73 -18.05
C VAL A 69 15.51 6.73 -16.88
N GLU A 70 15.78 7.92 -16.33
CA GLU A 70 16.61 8.10 -15.14
C GLU A 70 15.80 8.76 -14.04
N ILE A 71 15.93 8.29 -12.79
CA ILE A 71 15.35 8.96 -11.62
C ILE A 71 16.32 10.04 -11.17
N CYS A 72 15.91 11.31 -11.29
CA CYS A 72 16.71 12.43 -10.83
C CYS A 72 16.36 12.78 -9.39
N ARG A 73 17.30 12.61 -8.46
CA ARG A 73 17.06 12.81 -7.03
C ARG A 73 17.21 14.25 -6.54
N TYR A 74 17.50 15.19 -7.45
CA TYR A 74 17.84 16.57 -7.10
C TYR A 74 16.79 17.23 -6.21
N GLU A 75 15.50 17.08 -6.52
CA GLU A 75 14.45 17.66 -5.69
C GLU A 75 14.20 16.83 -4.42
N ILE A 76 14.02 15.51 -4.53
CA ILE A 76 13.63 14.67 -3.39
C ILE A 76 14.64 14.67 -2.24
N ASP A 77 15.94 14.77 -2.54
CA ASP A 77 17.00 14.78 -1.54
C ASP A 77 17.15 16.14 -0.84
N GLN A 78 16.44 17.18 -1.29
CA GLN A 78 16.42 18.49 -0.59
C GLN A 78 15.56 18.46 0.67
N ASP A 79 15.82 19.42 1.56
CA ASP A 79 15.04 19.64 2.77
C ASP A 79 13.57 19.95 2.44
N SER A 80 12.65 19.14 2.98
CA SER A 80 11.21 19.30 2.81
C SER A 80 10.62 20.52 3.53
N SER A 81 11.38 21.19 4.41
CA SER A 81 10.97 22.47 4.98
C SER A 81 10.99 23.61 3.96
N LYS A 82 11.72 23.44 2.85
CA LYS A 82 11.91 24.46 1.83
C LYS A 82 10.97 24.23 0.64
N LYS A 83 10.52 25.32 0.02
CA LYS A 83 9.83 25.26 -1.27
C LYS A 83 10.85 24.95 -2.36
N ASN A 84 10.55 23.97 -3.20
CA ASN A 84 11.31 23.70 -4.42
C ASN A 84 10.59 24.40 -5.59
N TYR A 85 11.28 25.34 -6.23
CA TYR A 85 10.76 26.00 -7.42
C TYR A 85 11.34 25.34 -8.67
N THR A 86 10.49 25.06 -9.65
CA THR A 86 10.90 24.40 -10.89
C THR A 86 12.01 25.16 -11.61
N ILE A 87 12.04 26.50 -11.53
CA ILE A 87 13.11 27.29 -12.14
C ILE A 87 14.50 26.92 -11.59
N ASP A 88 14.61 26.62 -10.30
CA ASP A 88 15.88 26.25 -9.69
C ASP A 88 16.33 24.86 -10.16
N THR A 89 15.38 23.93 -10.31
CA THR A 89 15.60 22.63 -10.93
C THR A 89 16.08 22.75 -12.38
N ILE A 90 15.45 23.58 -13.20
CA ILE A 90 15.86 23.78 -14.59
C ILE A 90 17.24 24.45 -14.67
N ARG A 91 17.53 25.45 -13.83
CA ARG A 91 18.87 26.07 -13.76
C ARG A 91 19.94 25.06 -13.34
N TYR A 92 19.64 24.20 -12.37
CA TYR A 92 20.54 23.11 -11.97
C TYR A 92 20.80 22.16 -13.14
N LEU A 93 19.76 21.71 -13.84
CA LEU A 93 19.90 20.82 -14.99
C LEU A 93 20.67 21.48 -16.15
N LYS A 94 20.50 22.79 -16.40
CA LYS A 94 21.30 23.51 -17.41
C LYS A 94 22.78 23.63 -17.04
N LYS A 95 23.16 23.53 -15.76
CA LYS A 95 24.58 23.43 -15.37
C LYS A 95 25.16 22.05 -15.70
N ILE A 96 24.37 20.99 -15.56
CA ILE A 96 24.79 19.62 -15.85
C ILE A 96 24.76 19.33 -17.35
N TYR A 97 23.77 19.86 -18.05
CA TYR A 97 23.50 19.66 -19.46
C TYR A 97 23.53 21.00 -20.22
N PRO A 98 24.69 21.69 -20.29
CA PRO A 98 24.78 23.05 -20.82
C PRO A 98 24.38 23.14 -22.31
N ASN A 99 24.78 22.14 -23.09
CA ASN A 99 24.62 22.11 -24.55
C ASN A 99 23.41 21.30 -25.03
N ASP A 100 22.61 20.76 -24.12
CA ASP A 100 21.47 19.91 -24.44
C ASP A 100 20.14 20.67 -24.34
N GLN A 101 19.13 20.11 -25.01
CA GLN A 101 17.79 20.67 -25.04
C GLN A 101 16.92 20.01 -23.98
N LEU A 102 16.43 20.81 -23.02
CA LEU A 102 15.52 20.34 -21.98
C LEU A 102 14.07 20.51 -22.44
N TYR A 103 13.26 19.49 -22.23
CA TYR A 103 11.81 19.48 -22.43
C TYR A 103 11.16 19.28 -21.07
N PHE A 104 10.38 20.24 -20.57
CA PHE A 104 9.74 20.13 -19.27
C PHE A 104 8.25 19.80 -19.42
N MET A 105 7.85 18.60 -19.00
CA MET A 105 6.48 18.11 -19.14
C MET A 105 5.64 18.44 -17.92
N MET A 106 4.43 18.93 -18.16
CA MET A 106 3.40 19.13 -17.13
C MET A 106 2.00 18.84 -17.67
N GLY A 107 1.05 18.57 -16.77
CA GLY A 107 -0.36 18.42 -17.16
C GLY A 107 -1.04 19.76 -17.40
N MET A 108 -2.17 19.74 -18.11
CA MET A 108 -2.99 20.94 -18.38
C MET A 108 -3.44 21.68 -17.11
N ASP A 109 -3.64 20.95 -16.01
CA ASP A 109 -3.92 21.50 -14.69
C ASP A 109 -2.85 22.51 -14.24
N GLN A 110 -1.58 22.19 -14.46
CA GLN A 110 -0.45 23.08 -14.16
C GLN A 110 -0.21 24.11 -15.27
N ALA A 111 -0.31 23.71 -16.53
CA ALA A 111 -0.08 24.60 -17.67
C ALA A 111 -1.06 25.78 -17.70
N SER A 112 -2.33 25.54 -17.32
CA SER A 112 -3.35 26.59 -17.23
C SER A 112 -3.02 27.68 -16.19
N LEU A 113 -2.21 27.34 -15.18
CA LEU A 113 -1.75 28.25 -14.12
C LEU A 113 -0.29 28.69 -14.28
N TYR A 114 0.37 28.33 -15.39
CA TYR A 114 1.80 28.52 -15.58
C TYR A 114 2.27 29.98 -15.45
N HIS A 115 1.45 30.96 -15.86
CA HIS A 115 1.77 32.38 -15.69
C HIS A 115 1.97 32.81 -14.22
N LYS A 116 1.51 32.00 -13.24
CA LYS A 116 1.69 32.24 -11.80
C LYS A 116 2.97 31.61 -11.26
N TRP A 117 3.69 30.82 -12.05
CA TRP A 117 4.92 30.15 -11.60
C TRP A 117 6.05 31.17 -11.44
N ILE A 118 6.88 30.96 -10.42
CA ILE A 118 8.05 31.81 -10.18
C ILE A 118 8.97 31.74 -11.41
N ALA A 119 9.31 32.92 -11.93
CA ALA A 119 10.16 33.08 -13.11
C ALA A 119 9.64 32.36 -14.37
N ALA A 120 8.31 32.28 -14.57
CA ALA A 120 7.69 31.58 -15.72
C ALA A 120 8.29 31.95 -17.09
N LYS A 121 8.58 33.24 -17.32
CA LYS A 121 9.20 33.71 -18.57
C LYS A 121 10.63 33.20 -18.76
N GLU A 122 11.41 33.17 -17.68
CA GLU A 122 12.78 32.64 -17.74
C GLU A 122 12.76 31.12 -17.93
N LEU A 123 11.88 30.42 -17.22
CA LEU A 123 11.74 28.98 -17.32
C LEU A 123 11.39 28.55 -18.76
N SER A 124 10.47 29.27 -19.43
CA SER A 124 10.13 29.01 -20.83
C SER A 124 11.26 29.30 -21.83
N GLN A 125 12.29 30.04 -21.42
CA GLN A 125 13.48 30.30 -22.23
C GLN A 125 14.59 29.26 -21.99
N LEU A 126 14.63 28.67 -20.79
CA LEU A 126 15.63 27.67 -20.40
C LEU A 126 15.25 26.24 -20.80
N ALA A 127 13.95 25.96 -20.97
CA ALA A 127 13.44 24.66 -21.37
C ALA A 127 12.24 24.81 -22.32
N GLN A 128 12.12 23.88 -23.28
CA GLN A 128 10.93 23.73 -24.09
C GLN A 128 9.80 23.19 -23.21
N LEU A 129 8.73 23.96 -23.06
CA LEU A 129 7.58 23.52 -22.29
C LEU A 129 6.76 22.52 -23.08
N VAL A 130 6.26 21.49 -22.40
CA VAL A 130 5.46 20.42 -22.97
C VAL A 130 4.24 20.19 -22.09
N VAL A 131 3.06 20.13 -22.71
CA VAL A 131 1.79 19.90 -22.03
C VAL A 131 1.11 18.64 -22.54
N PHE A 132 0.47 17.90 -21.63
CA PHE A 132 -0.47 16.83 -21.96
C PHE A 132 -1.83 17.13 -21.31
N ASP A 133 -2.90 16.61 -21.91
CA ASP A 133 -4.25 16.90 -21.45
C ASP A 133 -4.56 16.18 -20.14
N ARG A 134 -5.39 16.84 -19.33
CA ARG A 134 -6.03 16.24 -18.16
C ARG A 134 -7.54 16.41 -18.24
N ILE A 135 -8.26 15.36 -17.87
CA ILE A 135 -9.73 15.38 -17.84
C ILE A 135 -10.20 16.53 -16.93
N GLY A 136 -11.07 17.39 -17.46
CA GLY A 136 -11.65 18.51 -16.71
C GLY A 136 -10.90 19.84 -16.83
N TYR A 137 -9.74 19.88 -17.50
CA TYR A 137 -8.98 21.11 -17.72
C TYR A 137 -9.01 21.54 -19.17
N GLN A 138 -9.16 22.85 -19.39
CA GLN A 138 -9.26 23.46 -20.73
C GLN A 138 -7.95 24.14 -21.12
N ILE A 139 -7.68 24.15 -22.42
CA ILE A 139 -6.61 24.93 -23.04
C ILE A 139 -6.84 26.43 -22.76
N ASN A 140 -5.76 27.17 -22.55
CA ASN A 140 -5.79 28.62 -22.46
C ASN A 140 -4.58 29.26 -23.14
N ASP A 141 -4.59 30.59 -23.20
CA ASP A 141 -3.58 31.42 -23.88
C ASP A 141 -2.15 31.23 -23.35
N ASN A 142 -1.93 30.56 -22.21
CA ASN A 142 -0.57 30.26 -21.75
C ASN A 142 0.18 29.37 -22.74
N LEU A 143 -0.51 28.46 -23.44
CA LEU A 143 0.14 27.54 -24.37
C LEU A 143 0.85 28.32 -25.48
N ASP A 144 0.14 29.24 -26.13
CA ASP A 144 0.71 30.09 -27.17
C ASP A 144 1.72 31.10 -26.59
N LYS A 145 1.36 31.75 -25.47
CA LYS A 145 2.19 32.79 -24.84
C LYS A 145 3.59 32.28 -24.44
N TYR A 146 3.69 31.02 -24.04
CA TYR A 146 4.96 30.42 -23.60
C TYR A 146 5.45 29.31 -24.54
N ASN A 147 4.89 29.21 -25.75
CA ASN A 147 5.29 28.28 -26.82
C ASN A 147 5.33 26.81 -26.37
N PHE A 148 4.27 26.33 -25.74
CA PHE A 148 4.16 24.92 -25.35
C PHE A 148 4.08 23.99 -26.57
N ILE A 149 4.71 22.83 -26.47
CA ILE A 149 4.41 21.69 -27.33
C ILE A 149 3.28 20.89 -26.67
N HIS A 150 2.23 20.59 -27.42
CA HIS A 150 1.12 19.75 -26.96
C HIS A 150 1.35 18.29 -27.35
N LEU A 151 1.39 17.40 -26.38
CA LEU A 151 1.40 15.95 -26.60
C LEU A 151 -0.01 15.46 -26.88
N ASP A 152 -0.14 14.56 -27.85
CA ASP A 152 -1.36 13.81 -28.10
C ASP A 152 -1.50 12.71 -27.05
N LEU A 153 -1.97 13.10 -25.86
CA LEU A 153 -2.18 12.22 -24.70
C LEU A 153 -3.14 12.88 -23.71
N VAL A 154 -4.19 12.13 -23.34
CA VAL A 154 -5.05 12.47 -22.20
C VAL A 154 -4.67 11.59 -21.01
N ALA A 155 -4.27 12.24 -19.91
CA ALA A 155 -3.99 11.60 -18.62
C ALA A 155 -5.12 11.85 -17.60
N SER A 156 -5.35 10.88 -16.72
CA SER A 156 -6.31 11.01 -15.61
C SER A 156 -5.66 11.68 -14.39
N ASP A 157 -6.33 12.65 -13.77
CA ASP A 157 -5.82 13.33 -12.56
C ASP A 157 -5.89 12.48 -11.29
N ASP A 158 -6.98 11.74 -11.10
CA ASP A 158 -7.29 11.12 -9.80
C ASP A 158 -6.68 9.73 -9.57
N ALA A 159 -5.77 9.26 -10.44
CA ALA A 159 -5.25 7.90 -10.33
C ALA A 159 -4.51 7.66 -8.99
N SER A 160 -3.61 8.54 -8.54
CA SER A 160 -2.91 8.34 -7.24
C SER A 160 -3.86 8.36 -6.04
N ASN A 161 -4.79 9.31 -5.98
CA ASN A 161 -5.73 9.39 -4.86
C ASN A 161 -6.67 8.17 -4.85
N ASN A 162 -7.18 7.77 -6.02
CA ASN A 162 -8.02 6.59 -6.14
C ASN A 162 -7.25 5.31 -5.79
N ILE A 163 -5.97 5.21 -6.16
CA ILE A 163 -5.11 4.06 -5.80
C ILE A 163 -4.97 3.95 -4.29
N ARG A 164 -4.67 5.06 -3.59
CA ARG A 164 -4.62 5.08 -2.12
C ARG A 164 -5.95 4.68 -1.48
N ASN A 165 -7.05 4.81 -2.21
CA ASN A 165 -8.40 4.43 -1.80
C ASN A 165 -8.89 3.10 -2.42
N GLY A 166 -8.02 2.30 -3.03
CA GLY A 166 -8.33 0.93 -3.48
C GLY A 166 -8.49 0.72 -4.98
N ALA A 167 -8.22 1.70 -5.84
CA ALA A 167 -8.18 1.52 -7.31
C ALA A 167 -6.87 0.85 -7.77
N LEU A 168 -6.57 -0.34 -7.23
CA LEU A 168 -5.28 -1.03 -7.35
C LEU A 168 -4.93 -1.43 -8.80
N HIS A 169 -5.93 -1.60 -9.68
CA HIS A 169 -5.74 -1.95 -11.09
C HIS A 169 -4.90 -0.94 -11.89
N ALA A 170 -4.79 0.30 -11.40
CA ALA A 170 -3.98 1.34 -12.03
C ALA A 170 -2.46 1.19 -11.74
N LEU A 171 -2.07 0.26 -10.87
CA LEU A 171 -0.68 0.01 -10.50
C LEU A 171 0.01 -1.03 -11.40
N ASN A 172 1.34 -0.95 -11.42
CA ASN A 172 2.19 -2.08 -11.80
C ASN A 172 2.10 -3.15 -10.68
N PRO A 173 1.92 -4.44 -10.98
CA PRO A 173 1.82 -5.50 -9.97
C PRO A 173 2.96 -5.52 -8.95
N GLU A 174 4.20 -5.27 -9.38
CA GLU A 174 5.36 -5.25 -8.47
C GLU A 174 5.37 -4.02 -7.56
N VAL A 175 4.81 -2.89 -8.02
CA VAL A 175 4.58 -1.71 -7.17
C VAL A 175 3.48 -2.00 -6.15
N LEU A 176 2.41 -2.69 -6.55
CA LEU A 176 1.35 -3.11 -5.64
C LEU A 176 1.87 -4.05 -4.54
N LYS A 177 2.65 -5.08 -4.93
CA LYS A 177 3.33 -5.96 -3.97
C LYS A 177 4.18 -5.17 -2.97
N TYR A 178 4.99 -4.23 -3.47
CA TYR A 178 5.81 -3.39 -2.61
C TYR A 178 4.96 -2.55 -1.63
N ILE A 179 3.87 -1.95 -2.10
CA ILE A 179 2.92 -1.18 -1.28
C ILE A 179 2.35 -2.06 -0.16
N VAL A 180 1.79 -3.21 -0.51
CA VAL A 180 1.11 -4.10 0.44
C VAL A 180 2.09 -4.71 1.44
N ASN A 181 3.22 -5.26 0.97
CA ASN A 181 4.23 -5.87 1.84
C ASN A 181 4.92 -4.86 2.78
N ASN A 182 4.83 -3.56 2.48
CA ASN A 182 5.34 -2.50 3.35
C ASN A 182 4.25 -1.75 4.12
N GLY A 183 3.00 -2.22 4.08
CA GLY A 183 1.90 -1.62 4.82
C GLY A 183 1.53 -0.21 4.35
N ILE A 184 1.87 0.16 3.12
CA ILE A 184 1.68 1.51 2.58
C ILE A 184 0.21 1.65 2.14
N TYR A 185 -0.46 2.72 2.58
CA TYR A 185 -1.88 3.02 2.29
C TYR A 185 -2.90 1.96 2.73
N LEU A 186 -2.53 0.91 3.48
CA LEU A 186 -3.44 -0.19 3.79
C LEU A 186 -4.71 0.27 4.52
N GLU A 187 -4.61 1.22 5.43
CA GLU A 187 -5.79 1.75 6.13
C GLU A 187 -6.81 2.36 5.15
N THR A 188 -6.37 3.22 4.23
CA THR A 188 -7.26 3.86 3.26
C THR A 188 -7.76 2.89 2.19
N ILE A 189 -6.95 1.89 1.80
CA ILE A 189 -7.37 0.86 0.86
C ILE A 189 -8.44 -0.04 1.49
N VAL A 190 -8.22 -0.51 2.72
CA VAL A 190 -9.11 -1.45 3.42
C VAL A 190 -10.42 -0.80 3.85
N LYS A 191 -10.39 0.50 4.20
CA LYS A 191 -11.58 1.26 4.63
C LYS A 191 -12.77 1.16 3.66
N ASN A 192 -12.51 1.09 2.35
CA ASN A 192 -13.55 1.05 1.32
C ASN A 192 -14.09 -0.36 1.02
N LYS A 193 -13.56 -1.40 1.70
CA LYS A 193 -13.93 -2.81 1.49
C LYS A 193 -14.81 -3.39 2.60
N MET A 194 -15.07 -2.62 3.67
CA MET A 194 -15.76 -3.12 4.85
C MET A 194 -16.52 -2.01 5.59
N SER A 195 -17.44 -2.41 6.45
CA SER A 195 -18.18 -1.50 7.32
C SER A 195 -17.27 -0.70 8.25
N LEU A 196 -17.71 0.48 8.69
CA LEU A 196 -16.95 1.33 9.62
C LEU A 196 -16.60 0.60 10.93
N LYS A 197 -17.50 -0.27 11.42
CA LYS A 197 -17.25 -1.08 12.63
C LYS A 197 -16.10 -2.05 12.40
N ARG A 198 -16.11 -2.79 11.28
CA ARG A 198 -15.04 -3.72 10.91
C ARG A 198 -13.72 -3.01 10.67
N TYR A 199 -13.75 -1.87 10.00
CA TYR A 199 -12.57 -1.05 9.74
C TYR A 199 -11.88 -0.63 11.05
N ARG A 200 -12.64 -0.12 12.03
CA ARG A 200 -12.10 0.26 13.34
C ARG A 200 -11.44 -0.92 14.05
N HIS A 201 -12.10 -2.07 14.06
CA HIS A 201 -11.53 -3.30 14.62
C HIS A 201 -10.25 -3.73 13.90
N THR A 202 -10.28 -3.77 12.57
CA THR A 202 -9.13 -4.18 11.73
C THR A 202 -7.91 -3.31 11.99
N VAL A 203 -8.08 -1.99 12.03
CA VAL A 203 -6.98 -1.05 12.31
C VAL A 203 -6.46 -1.21 13.74
N SER A 204 -7.35 -1.24 14.73
CA SER A 204 -6.99 -1.41 16.15
C SER A 204 -6.22 -2.70 16.39
N MET A 205 -6.75 -3.81 15.86
CA MET A 205 -6.15 -5.14 15.93
C MET A 205 -4.78 -5.18 15.23
N ALA A 206 -4.65 -4.60 14.03
CA ALA A 206 -3.38 -4.60 13.28
C ALA A 206 -2.26 -3.85 14.02
N HIS A 207 -2.59 -2.73 14.67
CA HIS A 207 -1.62 -2.00 15.51
C HIS A 207 -1.26 -2.81 16.76
N LEU A 208 -2.22 -3.45 17.42
CA LEU A 208 -1.94 -4.34 18.55
C LEU A 208 -1.05 -5.52 18.14
N ALA A 209 -1.35 -6.19 17.02
CA ALA A 209 -0.56 -7.29 16.49
C ALA A 209 0.89 -6.88 16.23
N LYS A 210 1.10 -5.69 15.65
CA LYS A 210 2.43 -5.10 15.47
C LYS A 210 3.14 -4.89 16.79
N GLU A 211 2.46 -4.36 17.81
CA GLU A 211 3.05 -4.14 19.13
C GLU A 211 3.44 -5.45 19.82
N ILE A 212 2.59 -6.48 19.76
CA ILE A 212 2.89 -7.82 20.28
C ILE A 212 4.10 -8.41 19.56
N ALA A 213 4.12 -8.34 18.22
CA ALA A 213 5.22 -8.85 17.41
C ALA A 213 6.56 -8.17 17.76
N LEU A 214 6.58 -6.83 17.82
CA LEU A 214 7.79 -6.07 18.17
C LEU A 214 8.30 -6.41 19.59
N ALA A 215 7.39 -6.53 20.57
CA ALA A 215 7.76 -6.88 21.95
C ALA A 215 8.35 -8.31 22.06
N ASN A 216 8.00 -9.20 21.12
CA ASN A 216 8.51 -10.56 21.02
C ASN A 216 9.66 -10.73 20.01
N ASN A 217 10.28 -9.63 19.56
CA ASN A 217 11.40 -9.62 18.60
C ASN A 217 11.05 -10.24 17.22
N LEU A 218 9.82 -10.04 16.75
CA LEU A 218 9.34 -10.47 15.42
C LEU A 218 9.24 -9.28 14.45
N ASP A 219 9.03 -9.57 13.16
CA ASP A 219 8.78 -8.54 12.15
C ASP A 219 7.38 -7.90 12.36
N GLY A 220 7.37 -6.73 13.03
CA GLY A 220 6.13 -5.98 13.27
C GLY A 220 5.44 -5.48 12.01
N ARG A 221 6.13 -5.34 10.87
CA ARG A 221 5.52 -4.98 9.60
C ARG A 221 4.73 -6.17 9.05
N LYS A 222 5.25 -7.40 9.10
CA LYS A 222 4.48 -8.59 8.71
C LYS A 222 3.20 -8.72 9.55
N ALA A 223 3.31 -8.53 10.87
CA ALA A 223 2.16 -8.57 11.77
C ALA A 223 1.12 -7.50 11.45
N TYR A 224 1.56 -6.27 11.16
CA TYR A 224 0.67 -5.20 10.73
C TYR A 224 -0.05 -5.52 9.42
N VAL A 225 0.67 -6.01 8.40
CA VAL A 225 0.08 -6.35 7.09
C VAL A 225 -0.92 -7.51 7.23
N ALA A 226 -0.56 -8.57 7.95
CA ALA A 226 -1.46 -9.68 8.23
C ALA A 226 -2.71 -9.20 9.00
N GLY A 227 -2.53 -8.38 10.03
CA GLY A 227 -3.63 -7.78 10.79
C GLY A 227 -4.53 -6.88 9.95
N MET A 228 -3.99 -6.09 9.03
CA MET A 228 -4.80 -5.23 8.14
C MET A 228 -5.65 -6.03 7.14
N LEU A 229 -5.25 -7.26 6.82
CA LEU A 229 -5.90 -8.10 5.81
C LEU A 229 -6.65 -9.32 6.40
N HIS A 230 -6.54 -9.61 7.69
CA HIS A 230 -7.09 -10.83 8.30
C HIS A 230 -8.60 -11.01 8.07
N ASP A 231 -9.33 -9.90 8.06
CA ASP A 231 -10.79 -9.82 7.98
C ASP A 231 -11.29 -9.22 6.65
N ILE A 232 -10.41 -9.08 5.65
CA ILE A 232 -10.73 -8.38 4.40
C ILE A 232 -11.91 -8.99 3.64
N ALA A 233 -12.16 -10.30 3.82
CA ALA A 233 -13.26 -11.02 3.21
C ALA A 233 -14.43 -11.30 4.18
N LYS A 234 -14.44 -10.70 5.37
CA LYS A 234 -15.44 -11.03 6.40
C LYS A 234 -16.88 -10.64 6.05
N GLU A 235 -17.02 -9.63 5.21
CA GLU A 235 -18.32 -9.12 4.73
C GLU A 235 -18.57 -9.47 3.26
N MET A 236 -17.83 -10.47 2.73
CA MET A 236 -18.01 -10.99 1.37
C MET A 236 -19.43 -11.58 1.20
N PRO A 237 -20.13 -11.31 0.08
CA PRO A 237 -21.43 -11.92 -0.21
C PRO A 237 -21.36 -13.45 -0.24
N HIS A 238 -22.41 -14.11 0.27
CA HIS A 238 -22.48 -15.57 0.37
C HIS A 238 -22.20 -16.28 -0.97
N ASP A 239 -22.87 -15.86 -2.04
CA ASP A 239 -22.73 -16.50 -3.36
C ASP A 239 -21.29 -16.44 -3.89
N GLU A 240 -20.59 -15.32 -3.65
CA GLU A 240 -19.19 -15.15 -4.01
C GLU A 240 -18.28 -16.03 -3.14
N ALA A 241 -18.53 -16.04 -1.82
CA ALA A 241 -17.82 -16.87 -0.86
C ALA A 241 -17.92 -18.37 -1.21
N VAL A 242 -19.11 -18.85 -1.58
CA VAL A 242 -19.35 -20.25 -1.98
C VAL A 242 -18.49 -20.61 -3.20
N VAL A 243 -18.49 -19.77 -4.25
CA VAL A 243 -17.71 -20.03 -5.46
C VAL A 243 -16.21 -20.12 -5.16
N ILE A 244 -15.69 -19.20 -4.35
CA ILE A 244 -14.26 -19.18 -3.98
C ILE A 244 -13.92 -20.38 -3.11
N MET A 245 -14.73 -20.70 -2.10
CA MET A 245 -14.52 -21.84 -1.20
C MET A 245 -14.56 -23.17 -1.97
N GLN A 246 -15.56 -23.40 -2.82
CA GLN A 246 -15.67 -24.63 -3.60
C GLN A 246 -14.47 -24.86 -4.52
N LYS A 247 -13.97 -23.78 -5.13
CA LYS A 247 -12.86 -23.86 -6.08
C LYS A 247 -11.49 -24.00 -5.42
N ASN A 248 -11.26 -23.31 -4.29
CA ASN A 248 -9.92 -23.17 -3.72
C ASN A 248 -9.73 -23.88 -2.38
N TYR A 249 -10.83 -24.18 -1.68
CA TYR A 249 -10.84 -24.70 -0.31
C TYR A 249 -11.90 -25.81 -0.10
N PRO A 250 -12.01 -26.81 -1.00
CA PRO A 250 -13.09 -27.81 -0.95
C PRO A 250 -13.11 -28.62 0.36
N ASP A 251 -11.94 -28.87 0.96
CA ASP A 251 -11.79 -29.64 2.19
C ASP A 251 -12.39 -28.93 3.43
N TYR A 252 -12.67 -27.63 3.32
CA TYR A 252 -13.18 -26.80 4.42
C TYR A 252 -14.67 -26.44 4.26
N LEU A 253 -15.35 -26.94 3.23
CA LEU A 253 -16.77 -26.64 2.97
C LEU A 253 -17.72 -27.12 4.06
N ASN A 254 -17.33 -28.14 4.83
CA ASN A 254 -18.11 -28.66 5.95
C ASN A 254 -17.96 -27.79 7.23
N LYS A 255 -17.03 -26.83 7.26
CA LYS A 255 -16.83 -25.96 8.41
C LYS A 255 -17.94 -24.89 8.47
N PRO A 256 -18.27 -24.37 9.66
CA PRO A 256 -19.26 -23.30 9.78
C PRO A 256 -18.89 -22.09 8.92
N GLU A 257 -19.85 -21.55 8.18
CA GLU A 257 -19.64 -20.41 7.28
C GLU A 257 -19.02 -19.20 7.99
N ALA A 258 -19.35 -18.99 9.28
CA ALA A 258 -18.80 -17.92 10.10
C ALA A 258 -17.26 -17.90 10.17
N VAL A 259 -16.60 -19.05 9.97
CA VAL A 259 -15.12 -19.18 9.95
C VAL A 259 -14.53 -19.15 8.55
N TRP A 260 -15.34 -19.21 7.48
CA TRP A 260 -14.84 -19.25 6.09
C TRP A 260 -13.95 -18.06 5.72
N HIS A 261 -14.24 -16.89 6.30
CA HIS A 261 -13.48 -15.67 6.08
C HIS A 261 -11.96 -15.81 6.30
N GLN A 262 -11.46 -16.73 7.14
CA GLN A 262 -10.01 -16.88 7.30
C GLN A 262 -9.33 -17.39 6.02
N TRP A 263 -9.97 -18.30 5.28
CA TRP A 263 -9.48 -18.79 3.98
C TRP A 263 -9.82 -17.82 2.85
N LEU A 264 -11.00 -17.21 2.88
CA LEU A 264 -11.38 -16.18 1.89
C LEU A 264 -10.47 -14.95 1.98
N SER A 265 -10.12 -14.49 3.19
CA SER A 265 -9.20 -13.38 3.40
C SER A 265 -7.79 -13.72 2.94
N GLU A 266 -7.33 -14.97 3.15
CA GLU A 266 -6.07 -15.44 2.56
C GLU A 266 -6.13 -15.37 1.03
N TYR A 267 -7.20 -15.87 0.43
CA TYR A 267 -7.39 -15.83 -1.02
C TYR A 267 -7.39 -14.40 -1.56
N VAL A 268 -8.14 -13.49 -0.94
CA VAL A 268 -8.18 -12.07 -1.33
C VAL A 268 -6.80 -11.43 -1.16
N ALA A 269 -6.13 -11.64 -0.03
CA ALA A 269 -4.79 -11.13 0.22
C ALA A 269 -3.79 -11.58 -0.86
N LYS A 270 -3.83 -12.86 -1.24
CA LYS A 270 -2.95 -13.42 -2.26
C LYS A 270 -3.28 -12.94 -3.67
N ASN A 271 -4.56 -12.93 -4.06
CA ASN A 271 -4.96 -12.75 -5.46
C ASN A 271 -5.30 -11.30 -5.84
N GLU A 272 -5.86 -10.51 -4.91
CA GLU A 272 -6.18 -9.09 -5.16
C GLU A 272 -5.08 -8.16 -4.67
N TYR A 273 -4.51 -8.44 -3.50
CA TYR A 273 -3.48 -7.61 -2.86
C TYR A 273 -2.05 -8.08 -3.17
N LEU A 274 -1.92 -9.21 -3.87
CA LEU A 274 -0.64 -9.79 -4.30
C LEU A 274 0.34 -10.07 -3.15
N VAL A 275 -0.16 -10.34 -1.94
CA VAL A 275 0.69 -10.80 -0.84
C VAL A 275 1.36 -12.11 -1.24
N ASP A 276 2.69 -12.11 -1.23
CA ASP A 276 3.53 -13.25 -1.61
C ASP A 276 4.38 -13.80 -0.45
N ASP A 277 4.33 -13.17 0.73
CA ASP A 277 4.97 -13.67 1.94
C ASP A 277 4.14 -14.82 2.56
N PRO A 278 4.69 -16.05 2.62
CA PRO A 278 3.93 -17.20 3.12
C PRO A 278 3.63 -17.13 4.62
N GLU A 279 4.42 -16.39 5.42
CA GLU A 279 4.13 -16.21 6.85
C GLU A 279 2.91 -15.30 7.04
N ILE A 280 2.78 -14.23 6.24
CA ILE A 280 1.62 -13.34 6.27
C ILE A 280 0.35 -14.11 5.89
N LEU A 281 0.39 -14.87 4.79
CA LEU A 281 -0.76 -15.66 4.32
C LEU A 281 -1.18 -16.73 5.34
N GLN A 282 -0.21 -17.41 5.97
CA GLN A 282 -0.48 -18.39 7.01
C GLN A 282 -1.11 -17.76 8.25
N ALA A 283 -0.59 -16.62 8.70
CA ALA A 283 -1.14 -15.92 9.85
C ALA A 283 -2.59 -15.47 9.61
N ILE A 284 -2.91 -15.02 8.38
CA ILE A 284 -4.30 -14.75 7.97
C ILE A 284 -5.13 -16.04 7.97
N ARG A 285 -4.63 -17.14 7.40
CA ARG A 285 -5.38 -18.40 7.32
C ARG A 285 -5.76 -18.96 8.69
N HIS A 286 -4.89 -18.83 9.69
CA HIS A 286 -5.07 -19.47 11.00
C HIS A 286 -5.70 -18.56 12.07
N HIS A 287 -6.00 -17.30 11.76
CA HIS A 287 -6.34 -16.31 12.78
C HIS A 287 -7.65 -16.60 13.55
N THR A 288 -8.63 -17.31 12.97
CA THR A 288 -9.89 -17.58 13.66
C THR A 288 -9.86 -18.88 14.45
N THR A 289 -9.42 -19.98 13.82
CA THR A 289 -9.53 -21.34 14.38
C THR A 289 -8.23 -21.89 14.97
N ALA A 290 -7.12 -21.16 14.83
CA ALA A 290 -5.77 -21.67 15.04
C ALA A 290 -5.47 -22.93 14.19
N SER A 291 -4.30 -23.53 14.42
CA SER A 291 -3.80 -24.73 13.75
C SER A 291 -2.92 -25.53 14.71
N LEU A 292 -2.64 -26.79 14.39
CA LEU A 292 -1.61 -27.58 15.09
C LEU A 292 -0.20 -27.04 14.86
N TYR A 293 0.00 -26.22 13.83
CA TYR A 293 1.29 -25.64 13.46
C TYR A 293 1.18 -24.12 13.42
N MET A 294 1.11 -23.50 14.60
CA MET A 294 1.10 -22.04 14.73
C MET A 294 2.52 -21.49 14.72
N SER A 295 2.80 -20.58 13.80
CA SER A 295 3.98 -19.72 13.90
C SER A 295 3.79 -18.67 15.00
N LYS A 296 4.89 -18.05 15.48
CA LYS A 296 4.76 -16.93 16.43
C LYS A 296 4.01 -15.73 15.83
N LEU A 297 4.07 -15.55 14.50
CA LEU A 297 3.31 -14.52 13.81
C LEU A 297 1.81 -14.86 13.83
N ASP A 298 1.45 -16.12 13.59
CA ASP A 298 0.06 -16.59 13.66
C ASP A 298 -0.53 -16.33 15.04
N MET A 299 0.26 -16.61 16.10
CA MET A 299 -0.11 -16.35 17.49
C MET A 299 -0.36 -14.87 17.74
N CYS A 300 0.51 -13.96 17.23
CA CYS A 300 0.28 -12.52 17.33
C CYS A 300 -1.05 -12.09 16.70
N ILE A 301 -1.40 -12.63 15.52
CA ILE A 301 -2.67 -12.29 14.85
C ILE A 301 -3.85 -12.89 15.62
N TYR A 302 -3.76 -14.14 16.06
CA TYR A 302 -4.81 -14.79 16.84
C TYR A 302 -5.09 -14.05 18.16
N GLU A 303 -4.05 -13.72 18.92
CA GLU A 303 -4.15 -12.98 20.18
C GLU A 303 -4.71 -11.58 19.99
N ALA A 304 -4.20 -10.84 19.01
CA ALA A 304 -4.65 -9.48 18.75
C ALA A 304 -6.12 -9.45 18.33
N ASP A 305 -6.62 -10.39 17.52
CA ASP A 305 -8.03 -10.46 17.14
C ASP A 305 -8.94 -10.66 18.36
N LYS A 306 -8.54 -11.56 19.27
CA LYS A 306 -9.32 -11.83 20.48
C LYS A 306 -9.29 -10.66 21.44
N TYR A 307 -8.10 -10.16 21.76
CA TYR A 307 -7.86 -9.17 22.82
C TYR A 307 -7.87 -7.72 22.35
N ASP A 308 -8.22 -7.45 21.09
CA ASP A 308 -8.31 -6.10 20.54
C ASP A 308 -9.07 -5.13 21.47
N PRO A 309 -8.51 -3.95 21.82
CA PRO A 309 -9.15 -3.00 22.73
C PRO A 309 -10.46 -2.39 22.22
N SER A 310 -10.80 -2.57 20.93
CA SER A 310 -12.11 -2.15 20.41
C SER A 310 -13.26 -3.09 20.79
N ARG A 311 -12.95 -4.22 21.47
CA ARG A 311 -13.94 -5.16 22.03
C ARG A 311 -14.54 -4.61 23.33
N ASP A 312 -15.75 -5.07 23.67
CA ASP A 312 -16.52 -4.61 24.83
C ASP A 312 -16.07 -5.23 26.18
N TYR A 313 -14.77 -5.43 26.41
CA TYR A 313 -14.23 -5.95 27.67
C TYR A 313 -12.76 -5.54 27.91
N ASP A 314 -12.31 -5.57 29.17
CA ASP A 314 -10.91 -5.26 29.51
C ASP A 314 -9.98 -6.46 29.26
N SER A 315 -9.11 -6.31 28.27
CA SER A 315 -8.08 -7.27 27.87
C SER A 315 -6.67 -6.85 28.27
N SER A 316 -6.49 -5.75 29.02
CA SER A 316 -5.18 -5.11 29.29
C SER A 316 -4.13 -6.07 29.87
N LYS A 317 -4.51 -6.87 30.87
CA LYS A 317 -3.63 -7.88 31.48
C LYS A 317 -3.21 -8.97 30.48
N LYS A 318 -4.11 -9.33 29.57
CA LYS A 318 -3.88 -10.36 28.55
C LYS A 318 -2.96 -9.82 27.45
N ILE A 319 -3.17 -8.59 27.01
CA ILE A 319 -2.25 -7.88 26.11
C ILE A 319 -0.85 -7.78 26.71
N ALA A 320 -0.74 -7.43 28.00
CA ALA A 320 0.55 -7.37 28.68
C ALA A 320 1.27 -8.73 28.70
N LEU A 321 0.53 -9.83 28.88
CA LEU A 321 1.08 -11.18 28.77
C LEU A 321 1.55 -11.49 27.34
N CYS A 322 0.72 -11.21 26.33
CA CYS A 322 1.06 -11.42 24.92
C CYS A 322 2.34 -10.69 24.52
N LYS A 323 2.51 -9.44 24.95
CA LYS A 323 3.73 -8.64 24.70
C LYS A 323 4.96 -9.19 25.43
N LYS A 324 4.78 -9.82 26.59
CA LYS A 324 5.88 -10.40 27.37
C LYS A 324 6.33 -11.75 26.79
N ASP A 325 5.37 -12.58 26.40
CA ASP A 325 5.59 -13.91 25.85
C ASP A 325 4.36 -14.30 25.00
N VAL A 326 4.53 -14.24 23.68
CA VAL A 326 3.49 -14.59 22.70
C VAL A 326 2.99 -16.03 22.90
N VAL A 327 3.86 -16.99 23.25
CA VAL A 327 3.40 -18.38 23.42
C VAL A 327 2.52 -18.49 24.67
N ALA A 328 2.89 -17.81 25.76
CA ALA A 328 2.04 -17.76 26.96
C ALA A 328 0.71 -17.01 26.70
N GLY A 329 0.74 -15.93 25.91
CA GLY A 329 -0.44 -15.21 25.46
C GLY A 329 -1.42 -16.11 24.69
N PHE A 330 -0.90 -16.83 23.69
CA PHE A 330 -1.67 -17.77 22.88
C PHE A 330 -2.33 -18.87 23.72
N LYS A 331 -1.58 -19.47 24.66
CA LYS A 331 -2.13 -20.45 25.62
C LYS A 331 -3.29 -19.85 26.42
N GLY A 332 -3.13 -18.61 26.89
CA GLY A 332 -4.19 -17.86 27.56
C GLY A 332 -5.44 -17.69 26.68
N CYS A 333 -5.28 -17.36 25.39
CA CYS A 333 -6.42 -17.25 24.47
C CYS A 333 -7.18 -18.57 24.30
N LEU A 334 -6.47 -19.68 24.20
CA LEU A 334 -7.09 -20.99 24.07
C LEU A 334 -7.85 -21.36 25.36
N GLN A 335 -7.27 -21.07 26.53
CA GLN A 335 -7.92 -21.27 27.82
C GLN A 335 -9.20 -20.43 27.96
N ASP A 336 -9.12 -19.14 27.65
CA ASP A 336 -10.27 -18.23 27.65
C ASP A 336 -11.41 -18.71 26.76
N PHE A 337 -11.10 -19.21 25.56
CA PHE A 337 -12.10 -19.76 24.64
C PHE A 337 -12.75 -21.03 25.20
N TYR A 338 -11.95 -21.92 25.80
CA TYR A 338 -12.44 -23.15 26.42
C TYR A 338 -13.40 -22.84 27.58
N ASP A 339 -12.99 -21.95 28.49
CA ASP A 339 -13.75 -21.58 29.68
C ASP A 339 -15.06 -20.88 29.29
N PHE A 340 -14.99 -19.90 28.38
CA PHE A 340 -16.16 -19.20 27.89
C PHE A 340 -17.15 -20.13 27.17
N SER A 341 -16.65 -21.07 26.37
CA SER A 341 -17.51 -22.02 25.65
C SER A 341 -18.20 -22.99 26.61
N HIS A 342 -17.50 -23.47 27.65
CA HIS A 342 -18.10 -24.29 28.70
C HIS A 342 -19.14 -23.53 29.52
N GLU A 343 -18.84 -22.31 29.95
CA GLU A 343 -19.77 -21.46 30.72
C GLU A 343 -21.06 -21.18 29.92
N LYS A 344 -20.94 -21.00 28.59
CA LYS A 344 -22.08 -20.76 27.70
C LYS A 344 -22.73 -22.03 27.14
N GLY A 345 -22.26 -23.23 27.52
CA GLY A 345 -22.78 -24.50 26.99
C GLY A 345 -22.63 -24.64 25.47
N ARG A 346 -21.64 -23.97 24.87
CA ARG A 346 -21.41 -24.00 23.41
C ARG A 346 -20.67 -25.27 23.03
N LYS A 347 -21.12 -25.93 21.97
CA LYS A 347 -20.39 -27.04 21.37
C LYS A 347 -19.07 -26.53 20.77
N ILE A 348 -17.96 -27.16 21.17
CA ILE A 348 -16.62 -26.89 20.65
C ILE A 348 -16.31 -27.93 19.57
N ASP A 349 -15.71 -27.52 18.45
CA ASP A 349 -15.26 -28.43 17.39
C ASP A 349 -14.14 -29.34 17.92
N GLU A 350 -14.14 -30.62 17.52
CA GLU A 350 -13.14 -31.60 17.96
C GLU A 350 -11.71 -31.15 17.64
N CYS A 351 -11.50 -30.45 16.51
CA CYS A 351 -10.18 -29.98 16.12
C CYS A 351 -9.58 -28.96 17.12
N PHE A 352 -10.43 -28.25 17.87
CA PHE A 352 -9.95 -27.34 18.92
C PHE A 352 -9.24 -28.11 20.04
N PHE A 353 -9.73 -29.29 20.41
CA PHE A 353 -9.15 -30.03 21.53
C PHE A 353 -7.74 -30.54 21.21
N GLU A 354 -7.45 -30.89 19.96
CA GLU A 354 -6.09 -31.25 19.55
C GLU A 354 -5.13 -30.06 19.70
N ILE A 355 -5.55 -28.87 19.26
CA ILE A 355 -4.78 -27.62 19.41
C ILE A 355 -4.61 -27.27 20.89
N TYR A 356 -5.70 -27.32 21.67
CA TYR A 356 -5.70 -27.01 23.10
C TYR A 356 -4.80 -27.96 23.89
N ASN A 357 -4.84 -29.27 23.59
CA ASN A 357 -3.98 -30.24 24.26
C ASN A 357 -2.50 -29.96 23.95
N LYS A 358 -2.16 -29.77 22.67
CA LYS A 358 -0.78 -29.46 22.25
C LYS A 358 -0.22 -28.22 22.93
N TYR A 359 -0.96 -27.11 22.92
CA TYR A 359 -0.43 -25.83 23.36
C TYR A 359 -0.69 -25.52 24.83
N ALA A 360 -1.91 -25.77 25.33
CA ALA A 360 -2.35 -25.32 26.65
C ALA A 360 -2.20 -26.38 27.75
N LYS A 361 -2.36 -27.68 27.46
CA LYS A 361 -2.15 -28.74 28.46
C LYS A 361 -0.71 -29.25 28.56
N GLY A 362 0.13 -28.91 27.57
CA GLY A 362 1.49 -29.42 27.44
C GLY A 362 1.48 -30.86 26.91
N ASP A 363 2.51 -31.20 26.13
CA ASP A 363 2.73 -32.59 25.73
C ASP A 363 2.81 -33.47 26.98
N ILE A 364 1.94 -34.48 27.01
CA ILE A 364 2.21 -35.68 27.79
C ILE A 364 3.37 -36.35 27.04
N ASN A 365 4.59 -36.13 27.53
CA ASN A 365 5.89 -36.66 27.08
C ASN A 365 6.69 -35.79 26.08
N GLU A 366 7.63 -35.01 26.62
CA GLU A 366 9.05 -35.10 26.24
C GLU A 366 9.90 -35.31 27.52
#